data_AF-A0A9D8NQL5-F1
#
_entry.id   AF-A0A9D8NQL5-F1
#
_cell.length_a   1.000
_cell.length_b   1.000
_cell.length_c   1.000
_cell.angle_alpha   90.00
_cell.angle_beta   90.00
_cell.angle_gamma   90.00
#
_symmetry.space_group_name_H-M   'P 1'
#
loop_
_entity.id
_entity.type
_entity.pdbx_description
1 polymer ?
#
loop_
_entity_poly.entity_id
_entity_poly.type
_entity_poly.pdbx_seq_one_letter_code
_entity_poly.pdbx_strand_id
1 'polypeptide(L)'
;MGVPYSLQLQVTGGDPSKPFAFTLRSLSTPLPTGLILSPTGLLSGTPTRSGPFQLFMVISQPNGPRGTSPLPLQVNPANPGVLLVSPATLPNVSMSQVVSQQLSASGGTGTVVFALSSGLLPAGLSLSGTGRLSGVVQSTGTYTFTVQATDSNGSTGYRQYTVVSTVAPLVPVLQPPSIVAGALSGNRVTVFDPSGPPRASFRPFAAAYKGGVNVAQGDVNGDEVPDLIAAVAGGAGPIVRVFNGRDLSLISSFTAYTPNFTGGVRVASGDVDGDGRAEVITGAGPGEVSRVRIYNGVTGALQGKYFPFAQQYRGGVTVAAGDVDGDGKADIIAGSGTGMRSTVKVFKGTTGALLSTIQPFAAGYTQGMTVGSGDINGDGHADIVVGMAGGAGGAVKVYSGANNALLRALNPYGAGYTGGINLSVAELTGDSKADIVTGTMQGNIRPVVKVFNGANYAQVDSFFAYSGLVGVSVAAR
;
A
#
# COMPACT_ATOMS: atom_id res chain seq x y z
N MET A 1 -6.21 53.34 2.30
CA MET A 1 -5.90 53.13 3.74
C MET A 1 -5.53 51.66 3.93
N GLY A 2 -4.53 51.33 4.75
CA GLY A 2 -4.19 49.94 5.12
C GLY A 2 -3.36 49.12 4.11
N VAL A 3 -2.92 49.74 3.00
CA VAL A 3 -2.10 49.09 1.96
C VAL A 3 -0.69 49.71 1.99
N PRO A 4 0.41 48.91 1.95
CA PRO A 4 1.76 49.44 1.85
C PRO A 4 1.92 50.35 0.63
N TYR A 5 2.55 51.49 0.83
CA TYR A 5 2.80 52.52 -0.18
C TYR A 5 4.29 52.85 -0.21
N SER A 6 4.83 53.05 -1.41
CA SER A 6 6.21 53.49 -1.62
C SER A 6 6.28 54.31 -2.91
N LEU A 7 6.72 55.56 -2.80
CA LEU A 7 6.93 56.47 -3.92
C LEU A 7 8.23 57.24 -3.73
N GLN A 8 9.16 57.07 -4.67
CA GLN A 8 10.35 57.91 -4.76
C GLN A 8 10.00 59.20 -5.50
N LEU A 9 10.10 60.35 -4.81
CA LEU A 9 9.89 61.64 -5.44
C LEU A 9 11.01 61.95 -6.42
N GLN A 10 10.63 62.45 -7.59
CA GLN A 10 11.53 62.86 -8.66
C GLN A 10 11.56 64.38 -8.74
N VAL A 11 12.73 64.94 -9.06
CA VAL A 11 12.96 66.39 -9.20
C VAL A 11 13.51 66.66 -10.60
N THR A 12 13.03 67.72 -11.24
CA THR A 12 13.56 68.23 -12.51
C THR A 12 14.32 69.54 -12.28
N GLY A 13 15.48 69.68 -12.92
CA GLY A 13 16.41 70.82 -12.71
C GLY A 13 17.33 70.63 -11.50
N GLY A 14 18.18 71.63 -11.21
CA GLY A 14 19.20 71.57 -10.15
C GLY A 14 20.55 71.01 -10.62
N ASP A 15 21.53 70.98 -9.73
CA ASP A 15 22.88 70.49 -9.99
C ASP A 15 22.91 68.95 -9.85
N PRO A 16 23.08 68.16 -10.93
CA PRO A 16 23.00 66.70 -10.87
C PRO A 16 24.14 66.07 -10.05
N SER A 17 25.19 66.82 -9.72
CA SER A 17 26.32 66.33 -8.91
C SER A 17 26.06 66.42 -7.39
N LYS A 18 24.95 67.02 -6.95
CA LYS A 18 24.64 67.25 -5.53
C LYS A 18 23.34 66.56 -5.10
N PRO A 19 23.29 65.96 -3.90
CA PRO A 19 22.08 65.29 -3.43
C PRO A 19 20.97 66.30 -3.13
N PHE A 20 19.73 65.92 -3.48
CA PHE A 20 18.53 66.63 -3.04
C PHE A 20 18.14 66.22 -1.62
N ALA A 21 17.72 67.20 -0.83
CA ALA A 21 17.12 67.00 0.48
C ALA A 21 15.66 67.46 0.49
N PHE A 22 14.80 66.65 1.09
CA PHE A 22 13.35 66.84 1.13
C PHE A 22 12.86 67.04 2.57
N THR A 23 12.05 68.07 2.79
CA THR A 23 11.38 68.33 4.08
C THR A 23 9.97 68.85 3.86
N LEU A 24 9.08 68.67 4.83
CA LEU A 24 7.76 69.31 4.82
C LEU A 24 7.85 70.73 5.34
N ARG A 25 7.13 71.65 4.70
CA ARG A 25 6.96 73.02 5.20
C ARG A 25 5.92 73.04 6.33
N SER A 26 6.06 73.94 7.31
CA SER A 26 5.10 74.08 8.42
C SER A 26 3.65 74.42 8.02
N LEU A 27 3.43 74.88 6.78
CA LEU A 27 2.11 75.18 6.22
C LEU A 27 1.43 73.95 5.58
N SER A 28 2.07 72.78 5.55
CA SER A 28 1.44 71.54 5.09
C SER A 28 0.46 70.99 6.10
N THR A 29 -0.58 70.28 5.64
CA THR A 29 -1.27 69.34 6.53
C THR A 29 -0.26 68.31 7.06
N PRO A 30 -0.43 67.79 8.29
CA PRO A 30 0.40 66.67 8.76
C PRO A 30 0.38 65.51 7.75
N LEU A 31 1.51 64.82 7.62
CA LEU A 31 1.59 63.62 6.79
C LEU A 31 0.55 62.58 7.29
N PRO A 32 -0.12 61.80 6.42
CA PRO A 32 -1.06 60.78 6.89
C PRO A 32 -0.39 59.84 7.88
N THR A 33 -1.05 59.58 9.02
CA THR A 33 -0.53 58.65 10.03
C THR A 33 -0.16 57.32 9.39
N GLY A 34 1.05 56.83 9.65
CA GLY A 34 1.59 55.60 9.06
C GLY A 34 2.39 55.79 7.77
N LEU A 35 2.43 56.98 7.20
CA LEU A 35 3.43 57.36 6.18
C LEU A 35 4.63 58.08 6.84
N ILE A 36 5.78 57.97 6.18
CA ILE A 36 7.03 58.66 6.53
C ILE A 36 7.63 59.22 5.24
N LEU A 37 8.20 60.42 5.30
CA LEU A 37 9.02 61.01 4.25
C LEU A 37 10.50 60.93 4.66
N SER A 38 11.34 60.27 3.86
CA SER A 38 12.78 60.26 4.08
C SER A 38 13.42 61.59 3.64
N PRO A 39 14.59 61.96 4.20
CA PRO A 39 15.36 63.12 3.72
C PRO A 39 15.75 63.04 2.24
N THR A 40 15.79 61.84 1.66
CA THR A 40 16.11 61.58 0.25
C THR A 40 14.87 61.52 -0.66
N GLY A 41 13.68 61.82 -0.13
CA GLY A 41 12.46 61.95 -0.93
C GLY A 41 11.66 60.66 -1.12
N LEU A 42 11.91 59.62 -0.31
CA LEU A 42 11.08 58.42 -0.30
C LEU A 42 9.86 58.65 0.61
N LEU A 43 8.67 58.69 0.02
CA LEU A 43 7.40 58.68 0.74
C LEU A 43 6.93 57.22 0.86
N SER A 44 6.94 56.65 2.06
CA SER A 44 6.62 55.23 2.25
C SER A 44 5.90 54.93 3.56
N GLY A 45 5.26 53.76 3.65
CA GLY A 45 4.58 53.27 4.84
C GLY A 45 3.16 52.77 4.55
N THR A 46 2.36 52.58 5.59
CA THR A 46 0.98 52.08 5.49
C THR A 46 0.03 53.09 6.13
N PRO A 47 -0.67 53.93 5.32
CA PRO A 47 -1.51 55.00 5.86
C PRO A 47 -2.73 54.42 6.60
N THR A 48 -2.92 54.83 7.84
CA THR A 48 -4.02 54.38 8.72
C THR A 48 -5.21 55.34 8.73
N ARG A 49 -5.09 56.51 8.08
CA ARG A 49 -6.20 57.46 7.93
C ARG A 49 -6.44 57.85 6.47
N SER A 50 -7.67 57.67 6.02
CA SER A 50 -8.18 58.20 4.74
C SER A 50 -8.47 59.70 4.78
N GLY A 51 -8.38 60.35 3.63
CA GLY A 51 -8.67 61.77 3.45
C GLY A 51 -7.77 62.44 2.40
N PRO A 52 -8.09 63.69 2.02
CA PRO A 52 -7.19 64.54 1.25
C PRO A 52 -6.12 65.15 2.16
N PHE A 53 -4.88 65.20 1.67
CA PHE A 53 -3.75 65.82 2.34
C PHE A 53 -3.05 66.76 1.36
N GLN A 54 -2.81 67.99 1.80
CA GLN A 54 -2.13 69.03 1.02
C GLN A 54 -0.71 69.20 1.59
N LEU A 55 0.25 68.56 0.93
CA LEU A 55 1.65 68.63 1.33
C LEU A 55 2.37 69.71 0.53
N PHE A 56 3.20 70.51 1.21
CA PHE A 56 4.10 71.45 0.58
C PHE A 56 5.53 70.99 0.82
N MET A 57 6.14 70.43 -0.23
CA MET A 57 7.49 69.90 -0.20
C MET A 57 8.49 71.03 -0.37
N VAL A 58 9.47 71.11 0.53
CA VAL A 58 10.68 71.91 0.36
C VAL A 58 11.77 71.01 -0.17
N ILE A 59 12.35 71.41 -1.29
CA ILE A 59 13.43 70.70 -1.98
C ILE A 59 14.65 71.61 -1.95
N SER A 60 15.81 71.08 -1.54
CA SER A 60 17.03 71.86 -1.41
C SER A 60 18.27 71.06 -1.81
N GLN A 61 19.33 71.76 -2.21
CA GLN A 61 20.67 71.21 -2.42
C GLN A 61 21.71 72.03 -1.64
N PRO A 62 22.85 71.45 -1.23
CA PRO A 62 23.94 72.18 -0.59
C PRO A 62 24.38 73.39 -1.42
N ASN A 63 24.28 74.59 -0.83
CA ASN A 63 24.59 75.88 -1.46
C ASN A 63 23.84 76.14 -2.77
N GLY A 64 22.67 75.51 -2.97
CA GLY A 64 21.82 75.64 -4.15
C GLY A 64 20.48 76.33 -3.85
N PRO A 65 19.71 76.66 -4.90
CA PRO A 65 18.38 77.24 -4.75
C PRO A 65 17.43 76.28 -4.01
N ARG A 66 16.49 76.83 -3.24
CA ARG A 66 15.41 76.09 -2.60
C ARG A 66 14.13 76.22 -3.42
N GLY A 67 13.52 75.09 -3.74
CA GLY A 67 12.22 75.03 -4.42
C GLY A 67 11.12 74.61 -3.46
N THR A 68 9.89 75.05 -3.74
CA THR A 68 8.69 74.52 -3.10
C THR A 68 7.71 73.99 -4.13
N SER A 69 7.20 72.78 -3.92
CA SER A 69 6.20 72.18 -4.81
C SER A 69 5.02 71.61 -3.99
N PRO A 70 3.77 71.87 -4.39
CA PRO A 70 2.62 71.20 -3.80
C PRO A 70 2.58 69.73 -4.25
N LEU A 71 2.30 68.83 -3.32
CA LEU A 71 2.07 67.41 -3.57
C LEU A 71 0.70 67.04 -2.97
N PRO A 72 -0.40 67.14 -3.74
CA PRO A 72 -1.69 66.67 -3.28
C PRO A 72 -1.66 65.15 -3.13
N LEU A 73 -2.05 64.65 -1.97
CA LEU A 73 -2.10 63.23 -1.66
C LEU A 73 -3.52 62.85 -1.23
N GLN A 74 -4.14 61.94 -1.98
CA GLN A 74 -5.44 61.38 -1.64
C GLN A 74 -5.27 59.98 -1.07
N VAL A 75 -5.65 59.78 0.20
CA VAL A 75 -5.74 58.43 0.78
C VAL A 75 -7.19 57.98 0.73
N ASN A 76 -7.49 57.07 -0.20
CA ASN A 76 -8.84 56.49 -0.31
C ASN A 76 -9.20 55.67 0.96
N PRO A 77 -10.48 55.63 1.37
CA PRO A 77 -10.97 54.68 2.37
C PRO A 77 -10.54 53.25 2.05
N ALA A 78 -10.43 52.39 3.08
CA ALA A 78 -10.31 50.95 2.82
C ALA A 78 -11.59 50.49 2.13
N ASN A 79 -11.46 49.67 1.07
CA ASN A 79 -12.61 49.18 0.33
C ASN A 79 -13.50 48.34 1.27
N PRO A 80 -14.77 48.73 1.56
CA PRO A 80 -15.64 47.93 2.39
C PRO A 80 -16.06 46.66 1.62
N GLY A 81 -15.92 45.49 2.26
CA GLY A 81 -16.78 44.35 1.94
C GLY A 81 -16.13 43.03 1.51
N VAL A 82 -14.80 42.92 1.39
CA VAL A 82 -14.17 41.61 1.09
C VAL A 82 -12.90 41.38 1.91
N LEU A 83 -12.97 40.46 2.86
CA LEU A 83 -11.80 39.87 3.51
C LEU A 83 -11.14 38.85 2.55
N LEU A 84 -9.82 38.88 2.46
CA LEU A 84 -9.04 37.89 1.70
C LEU A 84 -8.49 36.84 2.66
N VAL A 85 -9.05 35.62 2.60
CA VAL A 85 -8.60 34.48 3.42
C VAL A 85 -7.37 33.82 2.78
N SER A 86 -6.36 33.55 3.60
CA SER A 86 -5.11 32.87 3.23
C SER A 86 -4.82 31.67 4.15
N PRO A 87 -4.03 30.67 3.71
CA PRO A 87 -3.40 30.55 2.39
C PRO A 87 -4.42 30.35 1.24
N ALA A 88 -3.97 30.50 -0.01
CA ALA A 88 -4.85 30.28 -1.17
C ALA A 88 -5.25 28.80 -1.32
N THR A 89 -4.37 27.89 -0.95
CA THR A 89 -4.60 26.44 -1.00
C THR A 89 -4.18 25.82 0.31
N LEU A 90 -4.77 24.67 0.61
CA LEU A 90 -4.33 23.81 1.71
C LEU A 90 -3.57 22.62 1.12
N PRO A 91 -2.53 22.14 1.79
CA PRO A 91 -1.86 20.91 1.37
C PRO A 91 -2.81 19.72 1.51
N ASN A 92 -2.59 18.71 0.67
CA ASN A 92 -3.17 17.39 0.87
C ASN A 92 -2.64 16.78 2.17
N VAL A 93 -3.41 15.86 2.75
CA VAL A 93 -3.12 15.23 4.03
C VAL A 93 -3.16 13.70 3.90
N SER A 94 -2.65 13.01 4.90
CA SER A 94 -2.73 11.56 5.01
C SER A 94 -3.54 11.12 6.23
N MET A 95 -4.17 9.95 6.16
CA MET A 95 -4.83 9.33 7.32
C MET A 95 -3.86 9.22 8.51
N SER A 96 -4.36 9.46 9.71
CA SER A 96 -3.60 9.55 10.97
C SER A 96 -2.60 10.70 11.07
N GLN A 97 -2.48 11.57 10.06
CA GLN A 97 -1.65 12.77 10.15
C GLN A 97 -2.22 13.76 11.18
N VAL A 98 -1.36 14.30 12.03
CA VAL A 98 -1.66 15.44 12.90
C VAL A 98 -1.58 16.71 12.06
N VAL A 99 -2.67 17.47 11.97
CA VAL A 99 -2.76 18.72 11.22
C VAL A 99 -2.82 19.90 12.21
N SER A 100 -2.07 20.95 11.91
CA SER A 100 -2.20 22.26 12.55
C SER A 100 -1.86 23.36 11.55
N GLN A 101 -2.89 23.87 10.86
CA GLN A 101 -2.78 24.93 9.88
C GLN A 101 -3.46 26.20 10.38
N GLN A 102 -2.75 27.32 10.35
CA GLN A 102 -3.31 28.63 10.64
C GLN A 102 -3.85 29.27 9.36
N LEU A 103 -5.11 29.70 9.38
CA LEU A 103 -5.71 30.58 8.40
C LEU A 103 -5.61 32.03 8.88
N SER A 104 -5.52 32.97 7.95
CA SER A 104 -5.57 34.40 8.26
C SER A 104 -6.44 35.14 7.26
N ALA A 105 -6.90 36.34 7.60
CA ALA A 105 -7.67 37.18 6.70
C ALA A 105 -7.13 38.61 6.70
N SER A 106 -7.15 39.26 5.55
CA SER A 106 -6.68 40.64 5.35
C SER A 106 -7.75 41.49 4.68
N GLY A 107 -7.67 42.82 4.80
CA GLY A 107 -8.63 43.77 4.20
C GLY A 107 -9.72 44.29 5.16
N GLY A 108 -9.88 43.69 6.34
CA GLY A 108 -10.77 44.18 7.41
C GLY A 108 -10.07 45.08 8.41
N THR A 109 -10.85 45.75 9.28
CA THR A 109 -10.34 46.72 10.28
C THR A 109 -10.65 46.32 11.72
N GLY A 110 -11.05 45.06 11.95
CA GLY A 110 -11.42 44.53 13.27
C GLY A 110 -10.93 43.10 13.51
N THR A 111 -11.25 42.56 14.70
CA THR A 111 -10.95 41.16 15.04
C THR A 111 -11.70 40.24 14.11
N VAL A 112 -11.00 39.25 13.52
CA VAL A 112 -11.57 38.31 12.56
C VAL A 112 -11.94 37.00 13.24
N VAL A 113 -13.16 36.52 12.98
CA VAL A 113 -13.62 35.17 13.35
C VAL A 113 -13.78 34.32 12.10
N PHE A 114 -13.34 33.06 12.17
CA PHE A 114 -13.45 32.08 11.10
C PHE A 114 -14.54 31.05 11.39
N ALA A 115 -15.28 30.65 10.36
CA ALA A 115 -16.27 29.60 10.44
C ALA A 115 -16.33 28.79 9.15
N LEU A 116 -16.82 27.55 9.24
CA LEU A 116 -17.16 26.75 8.07
C LEU A 116 -18.51 27.23 7.52
N SER A 117 -18.54 27.68 6.27
CA SER A 117 -19.75 28.15 5.61
C SER A 117 -20.46 27.04 4.82
N SER A 118 -19.71 26.08 4.28
CA SER A 118 -20.24 24.91 3.56
C SER A 118 -19.22 23.78 3.43
N GLY A 119 -19.69 22.59 3.10
CA GLY A 119 -18.87 21.37 2.96
C GLY A 119 -18.55 20.70 4.30
N LEU A 120 -17.75 19.64 4.25
CA LEU A 120 -17.30 18.90 5.42
C LEU A 120 -15.78 18.86 5.44
N LEU A 121 -15.21 18.97 6.64
CA LEU A 121 -13.80 18.68 6.87
C LEU A 121 -13.56 17.16 6.85
N PRO A 122 -12.34 16.69 6.54
CA PRO A 122 -11.95 15.30 6.83
C PRO A 122 -12.28 14.94 8.28
N ALA A 123 -12.75 13.71 8.53
CA ALA A 123 -13.11 13.28 9.87
C ALA A 123 -11.89 13.45 10.82
N GLY A 124 -12.15 13.95 12.03
CA GLY A 124 -11.11 14.23 13.03
C GLY A 124 -10.41 15.58 12.90
N LEU A 125 -10.70 16.39 11.86
CA LEU A 125 -10.27 17.79 11.78
C LEU A 125 -11.37 18.76 12.25
N SER A 126 -10.94 19.91 12.77
CA SER A 126 -11.80 20.98 13.28
C SER A 126 -11.23 22.37 12.93
N LEU A 127 -12.09 23.36 12.71
CA LEU A 127 -11.70 24.76 12.49
C LEU A 127 -12.08 25.59 13.72
N SER A 128 -11.11 26.26 14.35
CA SER A 128 -11.38 27.20 15.45
C SER A 128 -11.86 28.57 14.94
N GLY A 129 -12.52 29.32 15.83
CA GLY A 129 -12.91 30.71 15.56
C GLY A 129 -11.72 31.65 15.29
N THR A 130 -10.51 31.30 15.73
CA THR A 130 -9.27 32.03 15.43
C THR A 130 -8.61 31.60 14.12
N GLY A 131 -9.25 30.72 13.35
CA GLY A 131 -8.75 30.29 12.04
C GLY A 131 -7.79 29.10 12.08
N ARG A 132 -7.67 28.37 13.20
CA ARG A 132 -6.79 27.20 13.29
C ARG A 132 -7.54 25.94 12.86
N LEU A 133 -7.15 25.37 11.72
CA LEU A 133 -7.58 24.06 11.25
C LEU A 133 -6.67 23.00 11.89
N SER A 134 -7.20 22.18 12.80
CA SER A 134 -6.39 21.19 13.51
C SER A 134 -7.14 19.93 13.91
N GLY A 135 -6.37 18.87 14.14
CA GLY A 135 -6.88 17.56 14.57
C GLY A 135 -6.04 16.41 14.00
N VAL A 136 -6.55 15.19 14.09
CA VAL A 136 -5.95 13.99 13.49
C VAL A 136 -6.88 13.49 12.41
N VAL A 137 -6.37 13.27 11.19
CA VAL A 137 -7.19 12.80 10.07
C VAL A 137 -7.63 11.36 10.29
N GLN A 138 -8.91 11.07 10.17
CA GLN A 138 -9.50 9.74 10.44
C GLN A 138 -10.12 9.07 9.22
N SER A 139 -10.16 9.75 8.07
CA SER A 139 -10.80 9.23 6.86
C SER A 139 -10.06 9.67 5.59
N THR A 140 -10.08 8.83 4.57
CA THR A 140 -9.56 9.12 3.23
C THR A 140 -10.66 9.67 2.32
N GLY A 141 -10.27 10.38 1.25
CA GLY A 141 -11.19 10.95 0.26
C GLY A 141 -10.85 12.39 -0.12
N THR A 142 -11.62 12.95 -1.05
CA THR A 142 -11.50 14.35 -1.49
C THR A 142 -12.54 15.20 -0.78
N TYR A 143 -12.09 16.21 -0.04
CA TYR A 143 -12.95 17.09 0.75
C TYR A 143 -12.91 18.50 0.19
N THR A 144 -14.07 19.01 -0.24
CA THR A 144 -14.25 20.40 -0.69
C THR A 144 -15.11 21.14 0.31
N PHE A 145 -14.60 22.24 0.86
CA PHE A 145 -15.28 23.03 1.88
C PHE A 145 -14.96 24.52 1.75
N THR A 146 -15.86 25.38 2.25
CA THR A 146 -15.71 26.84 2.19
C THR A 146 -15.56 27.42 3.58
N VAL A 147 -14.49 28.18 3.80
CA VAL A 147 -14.25 28.94 5.03
C VAL A 147 -14.71 30.38 4.83
N GLN A 148 -15.45 30.90 5.80
CA GLN A 148 -15.82 32.31 5.92
C GLN A 148 -14.93 32.97 6.99
N ALA A 149 -14.43 34.17 6.69
CA ALA A 149 -13.88 35.10 7.65
C ALA A 149 -14.84 36.28 7.81
N THR A 150 -15.07 36.71 9.05
CA THR A 150 -15.92 37.87 9.37
C THR A 150 -15.16 38.75 10.36
N ASP A 151 -15.01 40.04 10.04
CA ASP A 151 -14.44 41.00 10.99
C ASP A 151 -15.52 41.55 11.94
N SER A 152 -15.10 42.16 13.05
CA SER A 152 -16.01 42.74 14.04
C SER A 152 -16.86 43.90 13.51
N ASN A 153 -16.57 44.41 12.32
CA ASN A 153 -17.32 45.49 11.66
C ASN A 153 -18.30 44.93 10.60
N GLY A 154 -18.43 43.61 10.49
CA GLY A 154 -19.36 42.94 9.60
C GLY A 154 -18.85 42.69 8.17
N SER A 155 -17.58 43.01 7.88
CA SER A 155 -16.99 42.66 6.58
C SER A 155 -16.78 41.15 6.51
N THR A 156 -17.05 40.53 5.36
CA THR A 156 -16.92 39.09 5.17
C THR A 156 -15.99 38.74 4.02
N GLY A 157 -15.49 37.50 4.01
CA GLY A 157 -14.68 36.94 2.94
C GLY A 157 -14.77 35.43 2.91
N TYR A 158 -14.74 34.84 1.72
CA TYR A 158 -14.91 33.40 1.53
C TYR A 158 -13.73 32.79 0.79
N ARG A 159 -13.34 31.57 1.18
CA ARG A 159 -12.35 30.76 0.47
C ARG A 159 -12.77 29.31 0.42
N GLN A 160 -12.88 28.78 -0.79
CA GLN A 160 -13.03 27.35 -1.01
C GLN A 160 -11.66 26.67 -0.98
N TYR A 161 -11.60 25.54 -0.29
CA TYR A 161 -10.46 24.64 -0.27
C TYR A 161 -10.88 23.27 -0.77
N THR A 162 -9.95 22.60 -1.46
CA THR A 162 -10.02 21.18 -1.76
C THR A 162 -8.81 20.50 -1.14
N VAL A 163 -9.05 19.54 -0.26
CA VAL A 163 -8.02 18.75 0.42
C VAL A 163 -8.23 17.29 0.07
N VAL A 164 -7.22 16.66 -0.52
CA VAL A 164 -7.22 15.21 -0.72
C VAL A 164 -6.57 14.57 0.52
N SER A 165 -7.31 13.67 1.16
CA SER A 165 -6.83 12.80 2.22
C SER A 165 -6.52 11.42 1.64
N THR A 166 -5.26 11.02 1.66
CA THR A 166 -4.78 9.73 1.16
C THR A 166 -4.31 8.84 2.32
N VAL A 167 -4.06 7.55 2.08
CA VAL A 167 -3.20 6.81 3.02
C VAL A 167 -1.77 7.36 2.91
N ALA A 168 -1.03 7.44 4.02
CA ALA A 168 0.38 7.79 3.93
C ALA A 168 1.06 6.77 3.00
N PRO A 169 1.88 7.20 2.02
CA PRO A 169 2.64 6.26 1.22
C PRO A 169 3.50 5.42 2.17
N LEU A 170 3.33 4.10 2.09
CA LEU A 170 4.24 3.18 2.75
C LEU A 170 5.64 3.49 2.22
N VAL A 171 6.63 3.60 3.11
CA VAL A 171 8.02 3.61 2.67
C VAL A 171 8.30 2.20 2.17
N PRO A 172 8.61 1.99 0.88
CA PRO A 172 8.92 0.66 0.38
C PRO A 172 10.21 0.23 1.08
N VAL A 173 10.12 -0.81 1.90
CA VAL A 173 11.29 -1.44 2.50
C VAL A 173 11.57 -2.67 1.67
N LEU A 174 12.77 -2.73 1.08
CA LEU A 174 13.24 -3.96 0.45
C LEU A 174 13.23 -5.07 1.50
N GLN A 175 12.29 -6.01 1.40
CA GLN A 175 12.32 -7.21 2.20
C GLN A 175 13.14 -8.25 1.48
N PRO A 176 14.09 -8.92 2.16
CA PRO A 176 14.70 -10.09 1.58
C PRO A 176 13.60 -11.11 1.29
N PRO A 177 13.73 -11.89 0.21
CA PRO A 177 12.85 -13.03 -0.03
C PRO A 177 12.79 -13.92 1.21
N SER A 178 11.69 -14.64 1.39
CA SER A 178 11.52 -15.51 2.55
C SER A 178 10.99 -16.88 2.18
N ILE A 179 11.37 -17.90 2.96
CA ILE A 179 10.84 -19.26 2.84
C ILE A 179 10.20 -19.63 4.17
N VAL A 180 8.94 -20.03 4.13
CA VAL A 180 8.17 -20.52 5.27
C VAL A 180 8.01 -22.02 5.17
N ALA A 181 8.37 -22.73 6.23
CA ALA A 181 8.15 -24.17 6.37
C ALA A 181 7.08 -24.46 7.42
N GLY A 182 5.98 -25.10 7.03
CA GLY A 182 5.01 -25.73 7.92
C GLY A 182 5.40 -27.19 8.19
N ALA A 183 5.55 -27.57 9.46
CA ALA A 183 5.77 -28.96 9.82
C ALA A 183 4.47 -29.75 9.61
N LEU A 184 4.50 -30.85 8.84
CA LEU A 184 3.34 -31.73 8.64
C LEU A 184 2.99 -32.59 9.87
N SER A 185 3.65 -32.36 11.00
CA SER A 185 3.33 -32.87 12.34
C SER A 185 3.91 -31.92 13.40
N GLY A 186 3.27 -31.82 14.57
CA GLY A 186 3.81 -31.08 15.70
C GLY A 186 3.42 -29.59 15.78
N ASN A 187 2.48 -29.13 14.95
CA ASN A 187 1.91 -27.77 14.98
C ASN A 187 2.99 -26.69 15.05
N ARG A 188 3.85 -26.62 14.03
CA ARG A 188 5.00 -25.71 14.01
C ARG A 188 5.16 -25.07 12.63
N VAL A 189 5.45 -23.79 12.63
CA VAL A 189 5.88 -23.02 11.45
C VAL A 189 7.23 -22.39 11.74
N THR A 190 8.10 -22.35 10.74
CA THR A 190 9.42 -21.73 10.83
C THR A 190 9.65 -20.88 9.58
N VAL A 191 10.14 -19.66 9.77
CA VAL A 191 10.45 -18.70 8.72
C VAL A 191 11.96 -18.66 8.54
N PHE A 192 12.43 -18.74 7.30
CA PHE A 192 13.83 -18.74 6.90
C PHE A 192 14.09 -17.59 5.93
N ASP A 193 15.27 -16.99 6.05
CA ASP A 193 15.85 -16.26 4.93
C ASP A 193 16.46 -17.30 3.97
N PRO A 194 16.36 -17.15 2.63
CA PRO A 194 16.69 -18.20 1.66
C PRO A 194 18.06 -18.86 1.82
N SER A 195 19.04 -18.14 2.37
CA SER A 195 20.41 -18.61 2.66
C SER A 195 20.82 -18.45 4.14
N GLY A 196 19.87 -18.06 5.00
CA GLY A 196 20.13 -17.68 6.39
C GLY A 196 19.60 -18.67 7.43
N PRO A 197 19.96 -18.49 8.72
CA PRO A 197 19.35 -19.25 9.80
C PRO A 197 17.84 -18.94 9.90
N PRO A 198 17.05 -19.78 10.59
CA PRO A 198 15.64 -19.50 10.81
C PRO A 198 15.45 -18.17 11.55
N ARG A 199 14.67 -17.26 10.97
CA ARG A 199 14.33 -15.93 11.50
C ARG A 199 13.31 -16.01 12.63
N ALA A 200 12.33 -16.90 12.53
CA ALA A 200 11.28 -17.05 13.52
C ALA A 200 10.72 -18.48 13.54
N SER A 201 10.18 -18.91 14.68
CA SER A 201 9.45 -20.16 14.79
C SER A 201 8.34 -20.07 15.84
N PHE A 202 7.15 -20.55 15.51
CA PHE A 202 5.99 -20.45 16.40
C PHE A 202 4.96 -21.57 16.14
N ARG A 203 3.92 -21.62 16.97
CA ARG A 203 2.81 -22.58 16.87
C ARG A 203 1.52 -21.85 16.48
N PRO A 204 1.01 -22.01 15.26
CA PRO A 204 -0.15 -21.25 14.80
C PRO A 204 -1.46 -21.67 15.44
N PHE A 205 -1.57 -22.92 15.93
CA PHE A 205 -2.80 -23.45 16.53
C PHE A 205 -2.64 -23.78 18.03
N ALA A 206 -3.77 -24.09 18.69
CA ALA A 206 -3.80 -24.45 20.10
C ALA A 206 -2.79 -25.55 20.44
N ALA A 207 -2.17 -25.48 21.63
CA ALA A 207 -1.12 -26.40 22.05
C ALA A 207 -1.53 -27.90 22.06
N ALA A 208 -2.82 -28.17 22.20
CA ALA A 208 -3.41 -29.50 22.13
C ALA A 208 -3.36 -30.10 20.71
N TYR A 209 -3.36 -29.27 19.66
CA TYR A 209 -3.24 -29.74 18.29
C TYR A 209 -1.81 -30.23 18.03
N LYS A 210 -1.69 -31.51 17.65
CA LYS A 210 -0.42 -32.18 17.33
C LYS A 210 -0.22 -32.48 15.84
N GLY A 211 -1.22 -32.16 15.02
CA GLY A 211 -1.17 -32.41 13.58
C GLY A 211 -0.27 -31.42 12.83
N GLY A 212 -0.31 -31.51 11.51
CA GLY A 212 0.52 -30.71 10.61
C GLY A 212 -0.04 -29.33 10.28
N VAL A 213 0.82 -28.50 9.69
CA VAL A 213 0.48 -27.17 9.21
C VAL A 213 0.82 -27.06 7.72
N ASN A 214 -0.19 -26.72 6.90
CA ASN A 214 0.05 -26.25 5.53
C ASN A 214 0.21 -24.74 5.55
N VAL A 215 1.11 -24.22 4.72
CA VAL A 215 1.47 -22.79 4.70
C VAL A 215 1.35 -22.19 3.30
N ALA A 216 1.06 -20.90 3.25
CA ALA A 216 1.15 -20.04 2.06
C ALA A 216 1.63 -18.64 2.48
N GLN A 217 2.06 -17.83 1.50
CA GLN A 217 2.48 -16.45 1.72
C GLN A 217 1.87 -15.52 0.67
N GLY A 218 1.41 -14.34 1.10
CA GLY A 218 0.82 -13.32 0.24
C GLY A 218 0.52 -12.06 1.05
N ASP A 219 0.57 -10.88 0.45
CA ASP A 219 0.28 -9.62 1.14
C ASP A 219 -1.23 -9.45 1.14
N VAL A 220 -1.88 -9.92 2.21
CA VAL A 220 -3.34 -9.90 2.29
C VAL A 220 -3.85 -8.56 2.82
N ASN A 221 -3.00 -7.80 3.50
CA ASN A 221 -3.37 -6.59 4.20
C ASN A 221 -3.01 -5.30 3.42
N GLY A 222 -2.25 -5.42 2.33
CA GLY A 222 -1.85 -4.35 1.43
C GLY A 222 -0.72 -3.49 1.99
N ASP A 223 0.15 -4.04 2.85
CA ASP A 223 1.28 -3.32 3.43
C ASP A 223 2.62 -3.58 2.73
N GLU A 224 2.57 -4.21 1.55
CA GLU A 224 3.68 -4.63 0.69
C GLU A 224 4.60 -5.66 1.35
N VAL A 225 4.18 -6.23 2.47
CA VAL A 225 4.90 -7.30 3.18
C VAL A 225 4.12 -8.60 3.07
N PRO A 226 4.74 -9.69 2.57
CA PRO A 226 4.10 -11.00 2.58
C PRO A 226 3.61 -11.42 3.96
N ASP A 227 2.31 -11.59 4.11
CA ASP A 227 1.70 -12.18 5.29
C ASP A 227 1.79 -13.71 5.25
N LEU A 228 1.68 -14.33 6.42
CA LEU A 228 1.80 -15.75 6.60
C LEU A 228 0.43 -16.40 6.82
N ILE A 229 0.07 -17.32 5.94
CA ILE A 229 -1.17 -18.10 6.03
C ILE A 229 -0.82 -19.49 6.56
N ALA A 230 -1.45 -19.93 7.64
CA ALA A 230 -1.29 -21.25 8.23
C ALA A 230 -2.63 -21.97 8.33
N ALA A 231 -2.68 -23.23 7.90
CA ALA A 231 -3.89 -24.03 7.90
C ALA A 231 -3.67 -25.41 8.51
N VAL A 232 -4.71 -25.92 9.18
CA VAL A 232 -4.72 -27.28 9.75
C VAL A 232 -4.54 -28.29 8.61
N ALA A 233 -3.46 -29.08 8.64
CA ALA A 233 -3.16 -30.04 7.57
C ALA A 233 -4.02 -31.32 7.64
N GLY A 234 -4.65 -31.58 8.79
CA GLY A 234 -5.58 -32.69 9.02
C GLY A 234 -5.75 -33.02 10.51
N GLY A 235 -6.74 -33.87 10.82
CA GLY A 235 -6.94 -34.41 12.18
C GLY A 235 -7.61 -33.46 13.17
N ALA A 236 -7.99 -32.26 12.74
CA ALA A 236 -8.79 -31.29 13.50
C ALA A 236 -9.67 -30.49 12.55
N GLY A 237 -10.56 -29.65 13.09
CA GLY A 237 -11.43 -28.79 12.29
C GLY A 237 -10.64 -27.90 11.32
N PRO A 238 -11.25 -27.47 10.20
CA PRO A 238 -10.53 -26.89 9.05
C PRO A 238 -10.26 -25.41 9.26
N ILE A 239 -9.43 -25.09 10.25
CA ILE A 239 -9.10 -23.72 10.64
C ILE A 239 -7.96 -23.19 9.76
N VAL A 240 -8.11 -21.95 9.32
CA VAL A 240 -7.08 -21.13 8.67
C VAL A 240 -6.83 -19.91 9.54
N ARG A 241 -5.56 -19.55 9.69
CA ARG A 241 -5.10 -18.34 10.40
C ARG A 241 -4.14 -17.57 9.52
N VAL A 242 -4.29 -16.24 9.52
CA VAL A 242 -3.42 -15.33 8.79
C VAL A 242 -2.70 -14.45 9.79
N PHE A 243 -1.39 -14.33 9.64
CA PHE A 243 -0.49 -13.60 10.53
C PHE A 243 0.24 -12.53 9.75
N ASN A 244 0.41 -11.35 10.35
CA ASN A 244 1.15 -10.26 9.72
C ASN A 244 2.62 -10.65 9.50
N GLY A 245 3.15 -10.40 8.31
CA GLY A 245 4.51 -10.77 7.95
C GLY A 245 5.62 -10.02 8.70
N ARG A 246 5.32 -8.83 9.26
CA ARG A 246 6.29 -8.01 10.00
C ARG A 246 6.47 -8.47 11.44
N ASP A 247 5.36 -8.71 12.14
CA ASP A 247 5.36 -8.92 13.60
C ASP A 247 4.69 -10.22 14.07
N LEU A 248 4.16 -11.04 13.15
CA LEU A 248 3.44 -12.28 13.43
C LEU A 248 2.17 -12.10 14.27
N SER A 249 1.63 -10.89 14.38
CA SER A 249 0.31 -10.65 14.97
C SER A 249 -0.79 -11.32 14.14
N LEU A 250 -1.86 -11.78 14.79
CA LEU A 250 -2.97 -12.43 14.08
C LEU A 250 -3.82 -11.38 13.35
N ILE A 251 -3.90 -11.50 12.02
CA ILE A 251 -4.79 -10.69 11.17
C ILE A 251 -6.20 -11.29 11.21
N SER A 252 -6.32 -12.59 10.91
CA SER A 252 -7.63 -13.26 10.81
C SER A 252 -7.57 -14.73 11.19
N SER A 253 -8.70 -15.29 11.61
CA SER A 253 -8.86 -16.71 11.93
C SER A 253 -10.28 -17.15 11.56
N PHE A 254 -10.41 -18.15 10.70
CA PHE A 254 -11.72 -18.60 10.21
C PHE A 254 -11.75 -20.11 9.92
N THR A 255 -12.95 -20.65 9.78
CA THR A 255 -13.20 -22.06 9.46
C THR A 255 -13.49 -22.20 7.96
N ALA A 256 -12.59 -22.84 7.21
CA ALA A 256 -12.64 -22.89 5.75
C ALA A 256 -13.69 -23.88 5.19
N TYR A 257 -14.06 -24.92 5.94
CA TYR A 257 -15.06 -25.91 5.51
C TYR A 257 -16.02 -26.23 6.66
N THR A 258 -16.81 -27.30 6.52
CA THR A 258 -17.72 -27.69 7.60
C THR A 258 -16.93 -27.96 8.89
N PRO A 259 -17.39 -27.53 10.08
CA PRO A 259 -16.59 -27.62 11.30
C PRO A 259 -16.11 -29.04 11.66
N ASN A 260 -16.87 -30.07 11.25
CA ASN A 260 -16.56 -31.48 11.49
C ASN A 260 -15.61 -32.09 10.44
N PHE A 261 -15.26 -31.34 9.39
CA PHE A 261 -14.33 -31.82 8.38
C PHE A 261 -12.89 -31.83 8.91
N THR A 262 -12.26 -33.01 8.92
CA THR A 262 -10.91 -33.21 9.47
C THR A 262 -9.88 -33.62 8.42
N GLY A 263 -10.25 -33.62 7.13
CA GLY A 263 -9.36 -33.95 6.02
C GLY A 263 -8.24 -32.93 5.76
N GLY A 264 -8.30 -31.79 6.47
CA GLY A 264 -7.31 -30.72 6.40
C GLY A 264 -7.53 -29.77 5.23
N VAL A 265 -6.81 -28.66 5.26
CA VAL A 265 -6.95 -27.55 4.32
C VAL A 265 -5.62 -27.35 3.60
N ARG A 266 -5.63 -27.38 2.27
CA ARG A 266 -4.52 -26.91 1.42
C ARG A 266 -4.70 -25.41 1.21
N VAL A 267 -3.63 -24.64 1.24
CA VAL A 267 -3.70 -23.17 1.13
C VAL A 267 -2.75 -22.65 0.07
N ALA A 268 -3.17 -21.57 -0.58
CA ALA A 268 -2.41 -20.72 -1.49
C ALA A 268 -2.92 -19.28 -1.33
N SER A 269 -2.27 -18.34 -2.01
CA SER A 269 -2.67 -16.94 -2.05
C SER A 269 -2.30 -16.29 -3.36
N GLY A 270 -3.08 -15.28 -3.76
CA GLY A 270 -2.89 -14.50 -4.98
C GLY A 270 -3.98 -13.43 -5.10
N ASP A 271 -3.69 -12.34 -5.80
CA ASP A 271 -4.64 -11.24 -6.04
C ASP A 271 -5.62 -11.63 -7.15
N VAL A 272 -6.74 -12.23 -6.76
CA VAL A 272 -7.73 -12.81 -7.66
C VAL A 272 -8.70 -11.75 -8.18
N ASP A 273 -9.04 -10.75 -7.37
CA ASP A 273 -9.99 -9.70 -7.77
C ASP A 273 -9.33 -8.45 -8.39
N GLY A 274 -8.01 -8.32 -8.28
CA GLY A 274 -7.19 -7.27 -8.87
C GLY A 274 -7.17 -5.98 -8.05
N ASP A 275 -7.39 -6.07 -6.73
CA ASP A 275 -7.39 -4.92 -5.82
C ASP A 275 -5.99 -4.58 -5.26
N GLY A 276 -4.97 -5.37 -5.63
CA GLY A 276 -3.59 -5.24 -5.17
C GLY A 276 -3.29 -5.99 -3.87
N ARG A 277 -4.27 -6.67 -3.27
CA ARG A 277 -4.11 -7.52 -2.09
C ARG A 277 -4.28 -8.97 -2.49
N ALA A 278 -3.58 -9.86 -1.80
CA ALA A 278 -3.74 -11.29 -2.02
C ALA A 278 -4.97 -11.83 -1.27
N GLU A 279 -5.77 -12.64 -1.96
CA GLU A 279 -6.78 -13.48 -1.33
C GLU A 279 -6.16 -14.74 -0.71
N VAL A 280 -6.88 -15.33 0.25
CA VAL A 280 -6.57 -16.68 0.77
C VAL A 280 -7.40 -17.71 0.01
N ILE A 281 -6.71 -18.62 -0.66
CA ILE A 281 -7.32 -19.67 -1.48
C ILE A 281 -7.15 -21.00 -0.75
N THR A 282 -8.26 -21.71 -0.57
CA THR A 282 -8.29 -22.97 0.18
C THR A 282 -8.77 -24.12 -0.71
N GLY A 283 -8.11 -25.27 -0.60
CA GLY A 283 -8.51 -26.53 -1.18
C GLY A 283 -8.85 -27.57 -0.11
N ALA A 284 -9.98 -28.27 -0.27
CA ALA A 284 -10.39 -29.30 0.68
C ALA A 284 -9.47 -30.52 0.53
N GLY A 285 -8.91 -30.99 1.65
CA GLY A 285 -8.24 -32.29 1.69
C GLY A 285 -9.20 -33.48 1.46
N PRO A 286 -8.69 -34.72 1.57
CA PRO A 286 -9.51 -35.91 1.36
C PRO A 286 -10.70 -36.02 2.33
N GLY A 287 -11.80 -36.62 1.88
CA GLY A 287 -12.95 -36.99 2.73
C GLY A 287 -14.21 -36.14 2.54
N GLU A 288 -14.12 -34.96 1.94
CA GLU A 288 -15.29 -34.16 1.53
C GLU A 288 -15.25 -33.85 0.03
N VAL A 289 -16.31 -33.24 -0.49
CA VAL A 289 -16.34 -32.80 -1.90
C VAL A 289 -15.13 -31.90 -2.15
N SER A 290 -14.38 -32.20 -3.23
CA SER A 290 -13.21 -31.41 -3.63
C SER A 290 -13.66 -30.01 -4.03
N ARG A 291 -13.57 -29.07 -3.09
CA ARG A 291 -13.98 -27.67 -3.24
C ARG A 291 -12.77 -26.77 -3.11
N VAL A 292 -12.73 -25.76 -3.98
CA VAL A 292 -11.87 -24.59 -3.78
C VAL A 292 -12.72 -23.43 -3.30
N ARG A 293 -12.21 -22.65 -2.36
CA ARG A 293 -12.85 -21.45 -1.80
C ARG A 293 -11.85 -20.32 -1.71
N ILE A 294 -12.32 -19.10 -1.96
CA ILE A 294 -11.53 -17.87 -1.97
C ILE A 294 -12.06 -16.98 -0.84
N TYR A 295 -11.16 -16.48 -0.02
CA TYR A 295 -11.45 -15.68 1.15
C TYR A 295 -10.67 -14.37 1.13
N ASN A 296 -11.31 -13.31 1.58
CA ASN A 296 -10.61 -12.08 1.89
C ASN A 296 -9.69 -12.33 3.10
N GLY A 297 -8.38 -12.12 2.95
CA GLY A 297 -7.40 -12.51 3.97
C GLY A 297 -7.46 -11.69 5.26
N VAL A 298 -7.99 -10.47 5.21
CA VAL A 298 -8.14 -9.59 6.39
C VAL A 298 -9.39 -9.95 7.19
N THR A 299 -10.54 -10.12 6.52
CA THR A 299 -11.83 -10.30 7.20
C THR A 299 -12.19 -11.78 7.39
N GLY A 300 -11.58 -12.69 6.63
CA GLY A 300 -11.98 -14.10 6.57
C GLY A 300 -13.34 -14.32 5.88
N ALA A 301 -13.88 -13.31 5.18
CA ALA A 301 -15.13 -13.42 4.45
C ALA A 301 -14.96 -14.24 3.17
N LEU A 302 -15.91 -15.14 2.90
CA LEU A 302 -15.93 -15.95 1.68
C LEU A 302 -16.32 -15.10 0.47
N GLN A 303 -15.44 -14.99 -0.52
CA GLN A 303 -15.69 -14.26 -1.77
C GLN A 303 -16.09 -15.19 -2.92
N GLY A 304 -15.56 -16.42 -2.97
CA GLY A 304 -15.77 -17.32 -4.11
C GLY A 304 -15.71 -18.80 -3.76
N LYS A 305 -16.36 -19.64 -4.57
CA LYS A 305 -16.29 -21.11 -4.46
C LYS A 305 -16.55 -21.79 -5.80
N TYR A 306 -15.84 -22.88 -6.08
CA TYR A 306 -16.12 -23.75 -7.24
C TYR A 306 -15.61 -25.18 -7.01
N PHE A 307 -15.99 -26.06 -7.93
CA PHE A 307 -15.76 -27.50 -7.89
C PHE A 307 -14.86 -27.91 -9.06
N PRO A 308 -13.54 -28.03 -8.86
CA PRO A 308 -12.62 -28.35 -9.96
C PRO A 308 -12.84 -29.74 -10.55
N PHE A 309 -13.32 -30.68 -9.73
CA PHE A 309 -13.53 -32.07 -10.11
C PHE A 309 -14.99 -32.49 -9.84
N ALA A 310 -15.37 -33.67 -10.34
CA ALA A 310 -16.71 -34.22 -10.17
C ALA A 310 -17.14 -34.20 -8.70
N GLN A 311 -18.38 -33.84 -8.41
CA GLN A 311 -18.84 -33.64 -7.03
C GLN A 311 -18.88 -34.92 -6.18
N GLN A 312 -18.76 -36.10 -6.79
CA GLN A 312 -18.58 -37.38 -6.08
C GLN A 312 -17.13 -37.68 -5.69
N TYR A 313 -16.16 -36.96 -6.25
CA TYR A 313 -14.75 -37.14 -5.96
C TYR A 313 -14.42 -36.62 -4.55
N ARG A 314 -13.70 -37.46 -3.78
CA ARG A 314 -13.35 -37.22 -2.37
C ARG A 314 -11.84 -37.29 -2.11
N GLY A 315 -11.03 -37.35 -3.16
CA GLY A 315 -9.56 -37.42 -3.03
C GLY A 315 -8.90 -36.12 -2.60
N GLY A 316 -9.67 -35.02 -2.55
CA GLY A 316 -9.20 -33.69 -2.21
C GLY A 316 -8.59 -32.95 -3.40
N VAL A 317 -8.22 -31.69 -3.15
CA VAL A 317 -7.63 -30.78 -4.14
C VAL A 317 -6.46 -30.01 -3.54
N THR A 318 -5.35 -29.95 -4.27
CA THR A 318 -4.25 -29.01 -4.01
C THR A 318 -4.45 -27.74 -4.82
N VAL A 319 -4.00 -26.61 -4.29
CA VAL A 319 -4.26 -25.28 -4.86
C VAL A 319 -2.97 -24.49 -4.98
N ALA A 320 -2.86 -23.71 -6.05
CA ALA A 320 -1.89 -22.64 -6.25
C ALA A 320 -2.59 -21.49 -6.98
N ALA A 321 -1.95 -20.32 -7.02
CA ALA A 321 -2.48 -19.16 -7.71
C ALA A 321 -1.36 -18.41 -8.42
N GLY A 322 -1.67 -17.82 -9.57
CA GLY A 322 -0.76 -17.02 -10.40
C GLY A 322 -1.46 -16.60 -11.68
N ASP A 323 -1.02 -15.52 -12.30
CA ASP A 323 -1.61 -14.98 -13.53
C ASP A 323 -1.24 -15.82 -14.75
N VAL A 324 -2.01 -16.88 -15.03
CA VAL A 324 -1.70 -17.85 -16.09
C VAL A 324 -2.17 -17.33 -17.45
N ASP A 325 -3.32 -16.64 -17.50
CA ASP A 325 -3.85 -16.08 -18.75
C ASP A 325 -3.30 -14.68 -19.12
N GLY A 326 -2.49 -14.06 -18.26
CA GLY A 326 -1.77 -12.81 -18.50
C GLY A 326 -2.65 -11.57 -18.40
N ASP A 327 -3.76 -11.64 -17.64
CA ASP A 327 -4.71 -10.54 -17.48
C ASP A 327 -4.39 -9.60 -16.30
N GLY A 328 -3.31 -9.87 -15.59
CA GLY A 328 -2.86 -9.12 -14.41
C GLY A 328 -3.50 -9.58 -13.10
N LYS A 329 -4.35 -10.61 -13.11
CA LYS A 329 -4.99 -11.17 -11.92
C LYS A 329 -4.60 -12.63 -11.73
N ALA A 330 -4.61 -13.08 -10.48
CA ALA A 330 -4.31 -14.46 -10.16
C ALA A 330 -5.42 -15.40 -10.63
N ASP A 331 -5.05 -16.35 -11.48
CA ASP A 331 -5.83 -17.55 -11.77
C ASP A 331 -5.64 -18.60 -10.70
N ILE A 332 -6.52 -19.60 -10.72
CA ILE A 332 -6.54 -20.67 -9.73
C ILE A 332 -6.17 -21.99 -10.37
N ILE A 333 -5.07 -22.56 -9.90
CA ILE A 333 -4.55 -23.84 -10.33
C ILE A 333 -5.00 -24.90 -9.32
N ALA A 334 -5.78 -25.88 -9.77
CA ALA A 334 -6.29 -26.98 -8.96
C ALA A 334 -5.69 -28.33 -9.39
N GLY A 335 -4.95 -28.97 -8.49
CA GLY A 335 -4.38 -30.30 -8.67
C GLY A 335 -5.24 -31.40 -8.04
N SER A 336 -5.41 -32.52 -8.73
CA SER A 336 -6.15 -33.67 -8.19
C SER A 336 -5.39 -34.34 -7.04
N GLY A 337 -6.07 -34.61 -5.93
CA GLY A 337 -5.58 -35.52 -4.89
C GLY A 337 -5.56 -37.00 -5.30
N THR A 338 -5.73 -37.91 -4.34
CA THR A 338 -5.64 -39.36 -4.56
C THR A 338 -6.90 -39.96 -5.20
N GLY A 339 -6.75 -41.04 -5.98
CA GLY A 339 -7.87 -41.87 -6.43
C GLY A 339 -8.47 -41.50 -7.78
N MET A 340 -7.86 -40.55 -8.50
CA MET A 340 -8.14 -40.30 -9.92
C MET A 340 -6.84 -40.08 -10.68
N ARG A 341 -6.90 -40.17 -12.01
CA ARG A 341 -5.75 -39.83 -12.87
C ARG A 341 -5.29 -38.41 -12.56
N SER A 342 -3.98 -38.26 -12.34
CA SER A 342 -3.35 -36.96 -12.10
C SER A 342 -3.79 -35.92 -13.13
N THR A 343 -4.51 -34.90 -12.67
CA THR A 343 -5.07 -33.84 -13.50
C THR A 343 -4.88 -32.51 -12.80
N VAL A 344 -4.33 -31.53 -13.51
CA VAL A 344 -4.34 -30.10 -13.15
C VAL A 344 -5.42 -29.42 -13.98
N LYS A 345 -6.18 -28.53 -13.36
CA LYS A 345 -7.10 -27.63 -14.05
C LYS A 345 -6.83 -26.19 -13.62
N VAL A 346 -6.78 -25.29 -14.58
CA VAL A 346 -6.60 -23.85 -14.35
C VAL A 346 -7.93 -23.16 -14.57
N PHE A 347 -8.32 -22.31 -13.63
CA PHE A 347 -9.57 -21.57 -13.67
C PHE A 347 -9.31 -20.07 -13.57
N LYS A 348 -10.03 -19.28 -14.36
CA LYS A 348 -10.04 -17.84 -14.23
C LYS A 348 -10.52 -17.47 -12.84
N GLY A 349 -9.69 -16.81 -12.04
CA GLY A 349 -9.95 -16.65 -10.61
C GLY A 349 -11.26 -15.90 -10.31
N THR A 350 -11.55 -14.86 -11.08
CA THR A 350 -12.74 -14.00 -10.93
C THR A 350 -14.07 -14.68 -11.29
N THR A 351 -14.07 -15.60 -12.25
CA THR A 351 -15.31 -16.18 -12.82
C THR A 351 -15.46 -17.68 -12.57
N GLY A 352 -14.37 -18.38 -12.26
CA GLY A 352 -14.31 -19.83 -12.19
C GLY A 352 -14.39 -20.51 -13.57
N ALA A 353 -14.25 -19.77 -14.67
CA ALA A 353 -14.21 -20.35 -16.02
C ALA A 353 -12.96 -21.23 -16.19
N LEU A 354 -13.09 -22.40 -16.79
CA LEU A 354 -11.94 -23.29 -17.04
C LEU A 354 -11.10 -22.72 -18.18
N LEU A 355 -9.80 -22.51 -17.92
CA LEU A 355 -8.82 -22.00 -18.88
C LEU A 355 -8.04 -23.14 -19.54
N SER A 356 -7.51 -24.06 -18.74
CA SER A 356 -6.69 -25.16 -19.25
C SER A 356 -6.78 -26.43 -18.40
N THR A 357 -6.31 -27.54 -18.97
CA THR A 357 -6.22 -28.84 -18.28
C THR A 357 -4.93 -29.55 -18.68
N ILE A 358 -4.16 -30.02 -17.69
CA ILE A 358 -2.89 -30.73 -17.89
C ILE A 358 -2.97 -32.10 -17.22
N GLN A 359 -2.45 -33.14 -17.89
CA GLN A 359 -2.31 -34.49 -17.33
C GLN A 359 -0.83 -34.82 -17.15
N PRO A 360 -0.21 -34.43 -16.01
CA PRO A 360 1.23 -34.32 -15.91
C PRO A 360 1.96 -35.67 -15.82
N PHE A 361 1.29 -36.71 -15.29
CA PHE A 361 1.88 -38.03 -15.09
C PHE A 361 1.14 -39.11 -15.88
N ALA A 362 1.74 -40.31 -15.91
CA ALA A 362 1.17 -41.46 -16.60
C ALA A 362 -0.26 -41.75 -16.14
N ALA A 363 -1.10 -42.30 -17.02
CA ALA A 363 -2.53 -42.48 -16.75
C ALA A 363 -2.83 -43.30 -15.47
N GLY A 364 -1.96 -44.24 -15.11
CA GLY A 364 -2.08 -45.04 -13.89
C GLY A 364 -1.62 -44.36 -12.60
N TYR A 365 -1.03 -43.16 -12.67
CA TYR A 365 -0.59 -42.44 -11.48
C TYR A 365 -1.77 -41.70 -10.82
N THR A 366 -2.20 -42.23 -9.67
CA THR A 366 -3.38 -41.77 -8.92
C THR A 366 -3.09 -41.41 -7.46
N GLN A 367 -1.81 -41.27 -7.09
CA GLN A 367 -1.38 -40.96 -5.72
C GLN A 367 -1.51 -39.47 -5.34
N GLY A 368 -2.06 -38.65 -6.25
CA GLY A 368 -2.20 -37.21 -6.08
C GLY A 368 -0.94 -36.41 -6.40
N MET A 369 -1.07 -35.09 -6.33
CA MET A 369 -0.01 -34.14 -6.65
C MET A 369 -0.09 -32.89 -5.78
N THR A 370 1.00 -32.13 -5.77
CA THR A 370 1.03 -30.72 -5.37
C THR A 370 1.20 -29.84 -6.60
N VAL A 371 0.80 -28.57 -6.47
CA VAL A 371 0.91 -27.57 -7.52
C VAL A 371 1.53 -26.29 -6.93
N GLY A 372 2.31 -25.58 -7.75
CA GLY A 372 2.84 -24.24 -7.50
C GLY A 372 2.75 -23.43 -8.79
N SER A 373 2.84 -22.10 -8.70
CA SER A 373 2.72 -21.22 -9.86
C SER A 373 3.60 -19.98 -9.76
N GLY A 374 4.18 -19.54 -10.88
CA GLY A 374 4.97 -18.31 -11.01
C GLY A 374 5.68 -18.26 -12.36
N ASP A 375 6.05 -17.07 -12.86
CA ASP A 375 6.68 -16.91 -14.18
C ASP A 375 8.15 -17.39 -14.16
N ILE A 376 8.38 -18.65 -14.52
CA ILE A 376 9.70 -19.31 -14.44
C ILE A 376 10.50 -19.04 -15.72
N ASN A 377 9.84 -18.97 -16.87
CA ASN A 377 10.51 -18.78 -18.15
C ASN A 377 10.69 -17.29 -18.51
N GLY A 378 9.99 -16.37 -17.86
CA GLY A 378 10.04 -14.92 -18.07
C GLY A 378 9.18 -14.45 -19.24
N ASP A 379 8.10 -15.16 -19.58
CA ASP A 379 7.21 -14.83 -20.70
C ASP A 379 6.01 -13.95 -20.31
N GLY A 380 5.91 -13.57 -19.03
CA GLY A 380 4.84 -12.75 -18.49
C GLY A 380 3.59 -13.54 -18.08
N HIS A 381 3.55 -14.86 -18.31
CA HIS A 381 2.53 -15.75 -17.80
C HIS A 381 3.07 -16.60 -16.65
N ALA A 382 2.28 -16.79 -15.60
CA ALA A 382 2.65 -17.69 -14.52
C ALA A 382 2.70 -19.14 -15.01
N ASP A 383 3.86 -19.78 -14.87
CA ASP A 383 4.08 -21.18 -15.20
C ASP A 383 3.59 -22.11 -14.08
N ILE A 384 3.29 -23.35 -14.44
CA ILE A 384 2.69 -24.34 -13.54
C ILE A 384 3.72 -25.40 -13.17
N VAL A 385 3.99 -25.54 -11.88
CA VAL A 385 4.87 -26.58 -11.34
C VAL A 385 4.04 -27.65 -10.66
N VAL A 386 4.30 -28.92 -10.98
CA VAL A 386 3.58 -30.06 -10.43
C VAL A 386 4.54 -31.04 -9.79
N GLY A 387 4.26 -31.43 -8.54
CA GLY A 387 5.05 -32.38 -7.77
C GLY A 387 4.27 -33.66 -7.48
N MET A 388 4.91 -34.82 -7.58
CA MET A 388 4.30 -36.08 -7.14
C MET A 388 4.07 -36.06 -5.63
N ALA A 389 2.86 -36.38 -5.16
CA ALA A 389 2.55 -36.50 -3.73
C ALA A 389 2.97 -37.85 -3.09
N GLY A 390 3.47 -38.80 -3.89
CA GLY A 390 4.04 -40.06 -3.42
C GLY A 390 4.59 -40.90 -4.58
N GLY A 391 5.47 -41.87 -4.28
CA GLY A 391 6.07 -42.77 -5.27
C GLY A 391 7.56 -42.53 -5.50
N ALA A 392 8.22 -43.47 -6.20
CA ALA A 392 9.66 -43.45 -6.40
C ALA A 392 10.13 -42.24 -7.24
N GLY A 393 11.16 -41.55 -6.76
CA GLY A 393 11.87 -40.47 -7.43
C GLY A 393 11.39 -39.06 -7.12
N GLY A 394 10.15 -38.89 -6.62
CA GLY A 394 9.57 -37.56 -6.34
C GLY A 394 9.72 -36.63 -7.54
N ALA A 395 9.08 -36.93 -8.66
CA ALA A 395 9.25 -36.11 -9.86
C ALA A 395 8.56 -34.75 -9.69
N VAL A 396 9.22 -33.71 -10.21
CA VAL A 396 8.65 -32.37 -10.42
C VAL A 396 8.62 -32.10 -11.92
N LYS A 397 7.53 -31.53 -12.42
CA LYS A 397 7.39 -31.09 -13.81
C LYS A 397 6.96 -29.64 -13.87
N VAL A 398 7.54 -28.89 -14.79
CA VAL A 398 7.26 -27.46 -15.03
C VAL A 398 6.61 -27.35 -16.41
N TYR A 399 5.46 -26.70 -16.46
CA TYR A 399 4.68 -26.47 -17.67
C TYR A 399 4.51 -24.97 -17.91
N SER A 400 4.63 -24.54 -19.15
CA SER A 400 4.37 -23.14 -19.51
C SER A 400 2.91 -22.80 -19.27
N GLY A 401 2.65 -21.68 -18.59
CA GLY A 401 1.30 -21.17 -18.37
C GLY A 401 0.60 -20.79 -19.68
N ALA A 402 1.35 -20.17 -20.59
CA ALA A 402 0.85 -19.67 -21.86
C ALA A 402 0.34 -20.76 -22.82
N ASN A 403 0.93 -21.95 -22.81
CA ASN A 403 0.65 -22.97 -23.84
C ASN A 403 0.66 -24.44 -23.36
N ASN A 404 0.83 -24.69 -22.05
CA ASN A 404 0.94 -26.03 -21.44
C ASN A 404 2.12 -26.89 -21.95
N ALA A 405 3.11 -26.32 -22.63
CA ALA A 405 4.31 -27.06 -23.02
C ALA A 405 5.12 -27.46 -21.79
N LEU A 406 5.64 -28.69 -21.77
CA LEU A 406 6.56 -29.12 -20.72
C LEU A 406 7.90 -28.38 -20.89
N LEU A 407 8.22 -27.51 -19.94
CA LEU A 407 9.49 -26.78 -19.90
C LEU A 407 10.60 -27.63 -19.28
N ARG A 408 10.30 -28.34 -18.18
CA ARG A 408 11.30 -29.10 -17.43
C ARG A 408 10.72 -30.27 -16.66
N ALA A 409 11.55 -31.30 -16.46
CA ALA A 409 11.35 -32.33 -15.44
C ALA A 409 12.58 -32.40 -14.52
N LEU A 410 12.34 -32.51 -13.22
CA LEU A 410 13.36 -32.54 -12.17
C LEU A 410 13.11 -33.73 -11.24
N ASN A 411 14.18 -34.26 -10.64
CA ASN A 411 14.12 -35.25 -9.55
C ASN A 411 14.91 -34.70 -8.34
N PRO A 412 14.32 -33.77 -7.56
CA PRO A 412 15.05 -32.97 -6.56
C PRO A 412 15.77 -33.80 -5.49
N TYR A 413 15.26 -34.98 -5.18
CA TYR A 413 15.72 -35.84 -4.08
C TYR A 413 16.31 -37.18 -4.55
N GLY A 414 16.47 -37.35 -5.87
CA GLY A 414 17.03 -38.56 -6.47
C GLY A 414 16.08 -39.77 -6.49
N ALA A 415 16.45 -40.79 -7.25
CA ALA A 415 15.59 -41.95 -7.54
C ALA A 415 15.22 -42.79 -6.31
N GLY A 416 16.04 -42.76 -5.25
CA GLY A 416 15.80 -43.52 -4.01
C GLY A 416 14.80 -42.87 -3.05
N TYR A 417 14.38 -41.63 -3.30
CA TYR A 417 13.36 -40.97 -2.50
C TYR A 417 11.96 -41.50 -2.84
N THR A 418 11.15 -41.81 -1.83
CA THR A 418 9.81 -42.40 -2.04
C THR A 418 8.66 -41.56 -1.50
N GLY A 419 8.98 -40.45 -0.82
CA GLY A 419 7.97 -39.53 -0.29
C GLY A 419 7.41 -38.60 -1.36
N GLY A 420 6.38 -37.83 -1.00
CA GLY A 420 5.84 -36.77 -1.85
C GLY A 420 6.68 -35.49 -1.85
N ILE A 421 6.35 -34.57 -2.74
CA ILE A 421 6.95 -33.24 -2.81
C ILE A 421 5.89 -32.19 -2.54
N ASN A 422 6.20 -31.26 -1.64
CA ASN A 422 5.50 -30.00 -1.50
C ASN A 422 6.25 -28.90 -2.27
N LEU A 423 5.52 -27.94 -2.84
CA LEU A 423 6.06 -26.98 -3.79
C LEU A 423 5.62 -25.57 -3.43
N SER A 424 6.50 -24.62 -3.69
CA SER A 424 6.20 -23.20 -3.82
C SER A 424 7.06 -22.61 -4.92
N VAL A 425 6.63 -21.51 -5.52
CA VAL A 425 7.31 -20.86 -6.63
C VAL A 425 7.28 -19.36 -6.34
N ALA A 426 8.44 -18.73 -6.36
CA ALA A 426 8.62 -17.31 -6.05
C ALA A 426 10.00 -16.84 -6.51
N GLU A 427 10.17 -15.54 -6.75
CA GLU A 427 11.46 -14.95 -7.07
C GLU A 427 12.38 -14.90 -5.84
N LEU A 428 13.49 -15.63 -5.82
CA LEU A 428 14.42 -15.70 -4.69
C LEU A 428 15.86 -15.32 -5.06
N THR A 429 16.21 -15.32 -6.35
CA THR A 429 17.57 -15.06 -6.84
C THR A 429 17.78 -13.64 -7.40
N GLY A 430 16.71 -12.89 -7.63
CA GLY A 430 16.75 -11.51 -8.12
C GLY A 430 16.98 -11.40 -9.63
N ASP A 431 16.77 -12.47 -10.39
CA ASP A 431 16.91 -12.51 -11.85
C ASP A 431 15.58 -12.26 -12.59
N SER A 432 14.52 -11.95 -11.84
CA SER A 432 13.16 -11.68 -12.33
C SER A 432 12.48 -12.89 -12.97
N LYS A 433 12.96 -14.11 -12.69
CA LYS A 433 12.33 -15.37 -13.06
C LYS A 433 12.09 -16.23 -11.82
N ALA A 434 10.83 -16.56 -11.60
CA ALA A 434 10.42 -17.28 -10.41
C ALA A 434 11.22 -18.58 -10.21
N ASP A 435 11.67 -18.79 -8.99
CA ASP A 435 12.44 -19.95 -8.56
C ASP A 435 11.54 -21.03 -7.98
N ILE A 436 12.01 -22.28 -8.02
CA ILE A 436 11.24 -23.43 -7.55
C ILE A 436 11.74 -23.85 -6.17
N VAL A 437 10.86 -23.78 -5.17
CA VAL A 437 11.12 -24.28 -3.82
C VAL A 437 10.42 -25.62 -3.66
N THR A 438 11.18 -26.64 -3.27
CA THR A 438 10.66 -27.97 -3.00
C THR A 438 10.88 -28.34 -1.55
N GLY A 439 9.91 -29.01 -0.93
CA GLY A 439 10.04 -29.62 0.40
C GLY A 439 9.65 -31.09 0.36
N THR A 440 10.38 -31.93 1.08
CA THR A 440 10.03 -33.35 1.21
C THR A 440 8.80 -33.53 2.10
N MET A 441 7.77 -34.20 1.61
CA MET A 441 6.71 -34.75 2.47
C MET A 441 7.24 -35.93 3.29
N GLN A 442 6.40 -36.54 4.12
CA GLN A 442 6.80 -37.70 4.91
C GLN A 442 7.32 -38.82 3.99
N GLY A 443 8.51 -39.32 4.28
CA GLY A 443 9.22 -40.28 3.43
C GLY A 443 10.43 -40.89 4.15
N ASN A 444 11.36 -41.43 3.36
CA ASN A 444 12.54 -42.16 3.84
C ASN A 444 13.77 -41.29 4.13
N ILE A 445 13.65 -39.96 4.05
CA ILE A 445 14.73 -39.00 4.34
C ILE A 445 14.26 -37.92 5.32
N ARG A 446 15.21 -37.22 5.93
CA ARG A 446 14.93 -36.06 6.79
C ARG A 446 14.29 -34.93 5.97
N PRO A 447 13.49 -34.05 6.61
CA PRO A 447 12.86 -32.93 5.93
C PRO A 447 13.86 -31.95 5.36
N VAL A 448 14.01 -31.98 4.05
CA VAL A 448 14.87 -31.07 3.31
C VAL A 448 14.01 -30.13 2.49
N VAL A 449 14.42 -28.87 2.48
CA VAL A 449 13.99 -27.87 1.51
C VAL A 449 15.12 -27.66 0.51
N LYS A 450 14.78 -27.53 -0.77
CA LYS A 450 15.72 -27.19 -1.86
C LYS A 450 15.15 -26.07 -2.71
N VAL A 451 16.03 -25.17 -3.12
CA VAL A 451 15.71 -24.07 -4.04
C VAL A 451 16.42 -24.31 -5.35
N PHE A 452 15.68 -24.20 -6.46
CA PHE A 452 16.21 -24.33 -7.82
C PHE A 452 15.95 -23.03 -8.57
N ASN A 453 16.98 -22.47 -9.19
CA ASN A 453 16.86 -21.22 -9.95
C ASN A 453 15.96 -21.42 -11.18
N GLY A 454 15.02 -20.51 -11.43
CA GLY A 454 14.06 -20.61 -12.53
C GLY A 454 14.70 -20.55 -13.92
N ALA A 455 15.73 -19.73 -14.07
CA ALA A 455 16.41 -19.50 -15.34
C ALA A 455 17.21 -20.72 -15.86
N ASN A 456 17.81 -21.50 -14.96
CA ASN A 456 18.71 -22.60 -15.35
C ASN A 456 18.43 -23.95 -14.67
N TYR A 457 17.47 -24.00 -13.73
CA TYR A 457 17.08 -25.16 -12.94
C TYR A 457 18.19 -25.78 -12.08
N ALA A 458 19.29 -25.05 -11.84
CA ALA A 458 20.34 -25.47 -10.94
C ALA A 458 19.87 -25.31 -9.49
N GLN A 459 20.25 -26.26 -8.63
CA GLN A 459 20.01 -26.12 -7.19
C GLN A 459 20.91 -25.01 -6.65
N VAL A 460 20.31 -23.97 -6.06
CA VAL A 460 21.03 -22.83 -5.47
C VAL A 460 21.11 -22.89 -3.96
N ASP A 461 20.16 -23.57 -3.30
CA ASP A 461 20.18 -23.77 -1.85
C ASP A 461 19.59 -25.12 -1.43
N SER A 462 20.00 -25.61 -0.26
CA SER A 462 19.41 -26.75 0.42
C SER A 462 19.66 -26.73 1.93
N PHE A 463 18.59 -26.89 2.71
CA PHE A 463 18.67 -26.92 4.17
C PHE A 463 17.64 -27.86 4.79
N PHE A 464 17.88 -28.29 6.03
CA PHE A 464 16.91 -29.05 6.80
C PHE A 464 15.96 -28.11 7.55
N ALA A 465 14.66 -28.22 7.29
CA ALA A 465 13.67 -27.37 7.98
C ALA A 465 13.44 -27.80 9.44
N TYR A 466 13.57 -29.10 9.74
CA TYR A 466 13.33 -29.67 11.05
C TYR A 466 14.31 -30.81 11.37
N SER A 467 14.58 -31.05 12.65
CA SER A 467 15.52 -32.08 13.12
C SER A 467 14.93 -33.50 13.19
N GLY A 468 13.60 -33.67 13.08
CA GLY A 468 12.90 -34.97 13.11
C GLY A 468 12.31 -35.37 11.75
N LEU A 469 11.84 -36.62 11.61
CA LEU A 469 11.19 -37.14 10.39
C LEU A 469 9.74 -36.64 10.25
N VAL A 470 9.59 -35.35 9.97
CA VAL A 470 8.30 -34.73 9.71
C VAL A 470 8.33 -34.19 8.27
N GLY A 471 7.30 -34.42 7.46
CA GLY A 471 7.25 -33.78 6.13
C GLY A 471 7.09 -32.26 6.24
N VAL A 472 7.36 -31.54 5.15
CA VAL A 472 7.31 -30.07 5.14
C VAL A 472 6.32 -29.56 4.09
N SER A 473 5.47 -28.63 4.49
CA SER A 473 4.79 -27.71 3.58
C SER A 473 5.69 -26.49 3.39
N VAL A 474 5.92 -26.06 2.15
CA VAL A 474 6.74 -24.88 1.86
C VAL A 474 5.89 -23.77 1.25
N ALA A 475 6.22 -22.53 1.57
CA ALA A 475 5.76 -21.33 0.91
C ALA A 475 6.94 -20.39 0.77
N ALA A 476 6.99 -19.62 -0.32
CA ALA A 476 8.03 -18.63 -0.56
C ALA A 476 7.39 -17.39 -1.19
N ARG A 477 7.98 -16.22 -0.96
CA ARG A 477 7.64 -14.96 -1.63
C ARG A 477 8.79 -13.99 -1.61
#